data_AF-A0A2K4ZIE0-F1
#
_entry.id   AF-A0A2K4ZIE0-F1
#
_cell.length_a   1.000
_cell.length_b   1.000
_cell.length_c   1.000
_cell.angle_alpha   90.00
_cell.angle_beta   90.00
_cell.angle_gamma   90.00
#
_symmetry.space_group_name_H-M   'P 1'
#
loop_
_entity.id
_entity.type
_entity.pdbx_description
1 polymer ?
#
loop_
_entity_poly.entity_id
_entity_poly.type
_entity_poly.pdbx_seq_one_letter_code
_entity_poly.pdbx_strand_id
1 'polypeptide(L)'
;MRKTDRSVNTMFGTYQSDKEEVKRTWKIVVVMALCAIGFVIVMSSAQNFWMSLKPEYDVEYLLDNGAREGMHVKGAVPYTYGCFADMSNMDGGKVSAYYYTIPAEEGMMILEIPADRQAAMETLLEETLDYLDTGVWPVSTIMLEGYVVKAQGRLPYLLSEYMREIGYTDAEIAAMGEPLMIKDASRRMQRARISAPVGMILLTAGILLGVFFLFRSRRKG
;
A
#
# COMPACT_ATOMS: atom_id res chain seq x y z
N MET A 1 -62.58 10.68 -1.80
CA MET A 1 -61.51 11.67 -1.52
C MET A 1 -61.03 12.27 -2.84
N ARG A 2 -61.37 13.53 -3.12
CA ARG A 2 -60.92 14.28 -4.31
C ARG A 2 -59.44 14.63 -4.14
N LYS A 3 -58.58 14.21 -5.08
CA LYS A 3 -57.23 14.78 -5.23
C LYS A 3 -57.40 16.20 -5.76
N THR A 4 -57.14 17.19 -4.91
CA THR A 4 -57.10 18.60 -5.30
C THR A 4 -55.78 18.85 -6.01
N ASP A 5 -55.81 18.83 -7.34
CA ASP A 5 -54.69 19.32 -8.16
C ASP A 5 -54.58 20.84 -7.95
N ARG A 6 -53.51 21.29 -7.28
CA ARG A 6 -53.15 22.70 -7.21
C ARG A 6 -52.28 23.04 -8.42
N SER A 7 -52.91 23.19 -9.58
CA SER A 7 -52.29 23.90 -10.70
C SER A 7 -52.39 25.40 -10.43
N VAL A 8 -51.27 26.04 -10.12
CA VAL A 8 -51.19 27.51 -10.07
C VAL A 8 -50.94 28.00 -11.50
N ASN A 9 -51.96 28.58 -12.12
CA ASN A 9 -51.80 29.28 -13.39
C ASN A 9 -51.17 30.64 -13.13
N THR A 10 -49.92 30.81 -13.55
CA THR A 10 -49.32 32.13 -13.73
C THR A 10 -49.44 32.52 -15.21
N MET A 11 -49.53 33.83 -15.48
CA MET A 11 -49.61 34.40 -16.84
C MET A 11 -48.38 34.10 -17.74
N PHE A 12 -47.38 33.39 -17.21
CA PHE A 12 -46.11 33.04 -17.87
C PHE A 12 -45.88 31.53 -18.01
N GLY A 13 -46.94 30.73 -17.97
CA GLY A 13 -46.87 29.29 -18.22
C GLY A 13 -46.83 28.47 -16.92
N THR A 14 -47.43 27.29 -17.00
CA THR A 14 -47.54 26.34 -15.90
C THR A 14 -46.15 25.84 -15.48
N TYR A 15 -45.63 26.32 -14.35
CA TYR A 15 -44.49 25.69 -13.69
C TYR A 15 -44.98 24.43 -12.97
N GLN A 16 -45.29 23.38 -13.73
CA GLN A 16 -45.24 22.03 -13.19
C GLN A 16 -43.74 21.75 -12.99
N SER A 17 -43.25 21.93 -11.75
CA SER A 17 -41.98 21.35 -11.35
C SER A 17 -42.12 19.84 -11.53
N ASP A 18 -41.69 19.38 -12.71
CA ASP A 18 -42.00 18.08 -13.20
C ASP A 18 -41.24 17.07 -12.35
N LYS A 19 -41.98 16.35 -11.50
CA LYS A 19 -41.41 15.32 -10.62
C LYS A 19 -40.66 14.27 -11.45
N GLU A 20 -40.95 14.12 -12.74
CA GLU A 20 -40.21 13.27 -13.65
C GLU A 20 -38.83 13.83 -14.03
N GLU A 21 -38.72 15.13 -14.30
CA GLU A 21 -37.44 15.80 -14.56
C GLU A 21 -36.52 15.75 -13.34
N VAL A 22 -37.03 16.05 -12.15
CA VAL A 22 -36.26 15.94 -10.90
C VAL A 22 -35.76 14.50 -10.68
N LYS A 23 -36.59 13.49 -10.93
CA LYS A 23 -36.20 12.08 -10.83
C LYS A 23 -35.16 11.68 -11.89
N ARG A 24 -35.22 12.25 -13.09
CA ARG A 24 -34.26 11.97 -14.16
C ARG A 24 -32.90 12.59 -13.82
N THR A 25 -32.88 13.85 -13.40
CA THR A 25 -31.67 14.54 -12.95
C THR A 25 -31.04 13.81 -11.76
N TRP A 26 -31.84 13.38 -10.79
CA TRP A 26 -31.35 12.59 -9.66
C TRP A 26 -30.69 11.28 -10.09
N LYS A 27 -31.29 10.53 -11.02
CA LYS A 27 -30.68 9.29 -11.55
C LYS A 27 -29.34 9.54 -12.25
N ILE A 28 -29.25 10.61 -13.03
CA ILE A 28 -28.00 10.99 -13.72
C ILE A 28 -26.93 11.36 -12.69
N VAL A 29 -27.28 12.15 -11.68
CA VAL A 29 -26.37 12.52 -10.59
C VAL A 29 -25.87 11.27 -9.85
N VAL A 30 -26.75 10.32 -9.54
CA VAL A 30 -26.37 9.06 -8.88
C VAL A 30 -25.42 8.23 -9.74
N VAL A 31 -25.69 8.09 -11.04
CA VAL A 31 -24.82 7.36 -11.97
C VAL A 31 -23.45 8.04 -12.08
N MET A 32 -23.42 9.36 -12.24
CA MET A 32 -22.18 10.14 -12.30
C MET A 32 -21.38 10.04 -11.00
N ALA A 33 -22.04 10.09 -9.85
CA ALA A 33 -21.40 9.93 -8.55
C ALA A 33 -20.80 8.53 -8.39
N LEU A 34 -21.52 7.47 -8.77
CA LEU A 34 -21.01 6.09 -8.76
C LEU A 34 -19.77 5.92 -9.65
N CYS A 35 -19.81 6.47 -10.86
CA CYS A 35 -18.67 6.43 -11.77
C CYS A 35 -17.47 7.23 -11.22
N ALA A 36 -17.70 8.42 -10.68
CA ALA A 36 -16.64 9.25 -10.12
C ALA A 36 -15.97 8.57 -8.91
N ILE A 37 -16.77 8.02 -7.99
CA ILE A 37 -16.26 7.31 -6.80
C ILE A 37 -15.48 6.07 -7.22
N GLY A 38 -16.04 5.25 -8.12
CA GLY A 38 -15.35 4.07 -8.65
C GLY A 38 -14.01 4.43 -9.31
N PHE A 39 -13.98 5.51 -10.10
CA PHE A 39 -12.77 5.98 -10.77
C PHE A 39 -11.69 6.40 -9.78
N VAL A 40 -12.04 7.19 -8.76
CA VAL A 40 -11.11 7.64 -7.73
C VAL A 40 -10.54 6.46 -6.93
N ILE A 41 -11.37 5.47 -6.58
CA ILE A 41 -10.93 4.26 -5.87
C ILE A 41 -9.93 3.45 -6.71
N VAL A 42 -10.20 3.25 -8.01
CA VAL A 42 -9.29 2.54 -8.91
C VAL A 42 -7.97 3.29 -9.05
N MET A 43 -8.00 4.59 -9.35
CA MET A 43 -6.79 5.38 -9.57
C MET A 43 -5.90 5.45 -8.32
N SER A 44 -6.50 5.60 -7.13
CA SER A 44 -5.75 5.61 -5.86
C SER A 44 -5.16 4.25 -5.47
N SER A 45 -5.71 3.15 -6.00
CA SER A 45 -5.25 1.78 -5.69
C SER A 45 -4.40 1.16 -6.80
N ALA A 46 -4.37 1.77 -8.00
CA ALA A 46 -3.80 1.19 -9.20
C ALA A 46 -2.33 0.83 -9.06
N GLN A 47 -1.50 1.73 -8.52
CA GLN A 47 -0.06 1.49 -8.36
C GLN A 47 0.21 0.32 -7.41
N ASN A 48 -0.44 0.30 -6.24
CA ASN A 48 -0.26 -0.78 -5.25
C ASN A 48 -0.82 -2.12 -5.78
N PHE A 49 -1.91 -2.09 -6.53
CA PHE A 49 -2.46 -3.28 -7.17
C PHE A 49 -1.50 -3.82 -8.25
N TRP A 50 -0.97 -2.95 -9.11
CA TRP A 50 0.00 -3.31 -10.14
C TRP A 50 1.26 -3.92 -9.53
N MET A 51 1.77 -3.29 -8.47
CA MET A 51 2.92 -3.82 -7.75
C MET A 51 2.58 -5.18 -7.12
N SER A 52 1.34 -5.42 -6.65
CA SER A 52 0.95 -6.69 -6.02
C SER A 52 0.84 -7.87 -6.98
N LEU A 53 0.80 -7.59 -8.30
CA LEU A 53 0.81 -8.59 -9.36
C LEU A 53 2.22 -9.00 -9.80
N LYS A 54 3.25 -8.27 -9.36
CA LYS A 54 4.64 -8.66 -9.65
C LYS A 54 4.98 -9.99 -8.97
N PRO A 55 5.88 -10.80 -9.56
CA PRO A 55 6.33 -12.06 -8.96
C PRO A 55 6.88 -11.79 -7.56
N GLU A 56 6.41 -12.55 -6.59
CA GLU A 56 6.87 -12.51 -5.20
C GLU A 56 8.17 -13.30 -5.05
N TYR A 57 9.18 -12.67 -4.46
CA TYR A 57 10.46 -13.28 -4.09
C TYR A 57 10.53 -13.38 -2.57
N ASP A 58 11.08 -14.49 -2.06
CA ASP A 58 11.32 -14.64 -0.62
C ASP A 58 12.49 -13.75 -0.17
N VAL A 59 12.55 -13.42 1.11
CA VAL A 59 13.68 -12.70 1.69
C VAL A 59 14.96 -13.52 1.52
N GLU A 60 14.88 -14.83 1.73
CA GLU A 60 16.00 -15.76 1.54
C GLU A 60 16.56 -15.73 0.11
N TYR A 61 15.68 -15.61 -0.90
CA TYR A 61 16.11 -15.45 -2.29
C TYR A 61 16.98 -14.20 -2.49
N LEU A 62 16.67 -13.09 -1.79
CA LEU A 62 17.46 -11.86 -1.87
C LEU A 62 18.81 -11.96 -1.16
N LEU A 63 18.92 -12.84 -0.17
CA LEU A 63 20.19 -13.13 0.49
C LEU A 63 21.15 -13.81 -0.49
N ASP A 64 20.62 -14.74 -1.29
CA ASP A 64 21.43 -15.60 -2.18
C ASP A 64 21.66 -15.02 -3.58
N ASN A 65 20.72 -14.22 -4.11
CA ASN A 65 20.72 -13.76 -5.51
C ASN A 65 20.72 -12.23 -5.65
N GLY A 66 20.84 -11.53 -4.52
CA GLY A 66 20.83 -10.08 -4.45
C GLY A 66 19.44 -9.47 -4.65
N ALA A 67 19.31 -8.21 -4.21
CA ALA A 67 18.09 -7.44 -4.35
C ALA A 67 18.20 -6.38 -5.45
N ARG A 68 17.08 -6.08 -6.10
CA ARG A 68 16.98 -5.00 -7.10
C ARG A 68 15.77 -4.14 -6.84
N GLU A 69 15.91 -2.84 -7.09
CA GLU A 69 14.81 -1.90 -6.96
C GLU A 69 13.57 -2.35 -7.74
N GLY A 70 12.41 -2.29 -7.08
CA GLY A 70 11.11 -2.65 -7.63
C GLY A 70 10.77 -4.14 -7.56
N MET A 71 11.64 -4.99 -7.01
CA MET A 71 11.30 -6.38 -6.66
C MET A 71 10.22 -6.42 -5.57
N HIS A 72 9.26 -7.32 -5.74
CA HIS A 72 8.22 -7.61 -4.78
C HIS A 72 8.72 -8.69 -3.84
N VAL A 73 8.76 -8.39 -2.55
CA VAL A 73 9.29 -9.29 -1.52
C VAL A 73 8.14 -9.75 -0.65
N LYS A 74 8.03 -11.06 -0.46
CA LYS A 74 7.07 -11.63 0.46
C LYS A 74 7.56 -12.97 0.97
N GLY A 75 7.72 -13.06 2.28
CA GLY A 75 8.23 -14.26 2.91
C GLY A 75 8.69 -14.05 4.34
N ALA A 76 9.34 -15.07 4.88
CA ALA A 76 9.86 -15.06 6.24
C ALA A 76 11.19 -14.30 6.28
N VAL A 77 11.38 -13.44 7.27
CA VAL A 77 12.72 -12.93 7.60
C VAL A 77 13.45 -14.03 8.38
N PRO A 78 14.54 -14.62 7.85
CA PRO A 78 15.16 -15.76 8.50
C PRO A 78 16.04 -15.36 9.69
N TYR A 79 16.69 -14.18 9.62
CA TYR A 79 17.52 -13.62 10.69
C TYR A 79 17.78 -12.12 10.45
N THR A 80 18.26 -11.41 11.48
CA THR A 80 18.51 -9.96 11.44
C THR A 80 19.71 -9.60 12.33
N TYR A 81 20.50 -8.58 11.98
CA TYR A 81 21.72 -8.24 12.75
C TYR A 81 21.52 -7.13 13.79
N GLY A 82 20.73 -6.09 13.50
CA GLY A 82 20.47 -5.07 14.51
C GLY A 82 19.51 -3.98 14.05
N CYS A 83 18.85 -3.33 15.02
CA CYS A 83 18.08 -2.12 14.79
C CYS A 83 19.02 -0.92 14.88
N PHE A 84 19.18 -0.16 13.79
CA PHE A 84 20.11 0.97 13.73
C PHE A 84 19.42 2.34 13.68
N ALA A 85 18.12 2.36 13.41
CA ALA A 85 17.35 3.59 13.36
C ALA A 85 15.87 3.36 13.68
N ASP A 86 15.21 4.40 14.17
CA ASP A 86 13.76 4.49 14.27
C ASP A 86 13.24 5.72 13.52
N MET A 87 11.97 5.67 13.08
CA MET A 87 11.26 6.82 12.54
C MET A 87 10.23 7.30 13.55
N SER A 88 10.60 8.32 14.33
CA SER A 88 9.68 9.03 15.22
C SER A 88 8.83 10.04 14.44
N ASN A 89 7.52 10.06 14.72
CA ASN A 89 6.64 11.12 14.20
C ASN A 89 6.91 12.43 14.94
N MET A 90 6.96 13.53 14.18
CA MET A 90 7.28 14.88 14.68
C MET A 90 6.28 15.40 15.74
N ASP A 91 5.07 14.83 15.83
CA ASP A 91 3.98 15.31 16.69
C ASP A 91 3.84 14.62 18.06
N GLY A 92 4.81 13.84 18.52
CA GLY A 92 4.75 13.32 19.91
C GLY A 92 5.49 12.03 20.23
N GLY A 93 6.59 11.72 19.52
CA GLY A 93 7.51 10.66 19.95
C GLY A 93 7.02 9.23 19.76
N LYS A 94 5.87 9.00 19.10
CA LYS A 94 5.47 7.64 18.69
C LYS A 94 6.28 7.24 17.46
N VAL A 95 7.07 6.18 17.61
CA VAL A 95 7.79 5.52 16.53
C VAL A 95 6.78 4.88 15.60
N SER A 96 6.92 5.16 14.30
CA SER A 96 6.07 4.61 13.24
C SER A 96 6.66 3.37 12.59
N ALA A 97 8.00 3.33 12.48
CA ALA A 97 8.75 2.21 11.93
C ALA A 97 10.15 2.13 12.56
N TYR A 98 10.67 0.91 12.62
CA TYR A 98 12.03 0.57 13.02
C TYR A 98 12.78 0.05 11.79
N TYR A 99 14.09 0.34 11.73
CA TYR A 99 14.95 -0.07 10.62
C TYR A 99 16.00 -1.05 11.12
N TYR A 100 15.91 -2.26 10.59
CA TYR A 100 16.82 -3.35 10.88
C TYR A 100 17.79 -3.60 9.72
N THR A 101 18.92 -4.21 10.01
CA THR A 101 19.88 -4.69 9.00
C THR A 101 19.72 -6.19 8.76
N ILE A 102 19.66 -6.56 7.48
CA ILE A 102 19.74 -7.95 7.01
C ILE A 102 20.91 -8.08 6.03
N PRO A 103 21.58 -9.24 5.95
CA PRO A 103 22.58 -9.44 4.91
C PRO A 103 21.94 -9.43 3.51
N ALA A 104 22.78 -9.30 2.51
CA ALA A 104 22.46 -9.53 1.11
C ALA A 104 23.70 -10.07 0.41
N GLU A 105 23.54 -10.61 -0.80
CA GLU A 105 24.66 -11.12 -1.62
C GLU A 105 25.80 -10.10 -1.70
N GLU A 106 25.47 -8.81 -1.91
CA GLU A 106 26.42 -7.71 -2.04
C GLU A 106 26.36 -6.74 -0.85
N GLY A 107 26.37 -7.25 0.39
CA GLY A 107 26.54 -6.43 1.60
C GLY A 107 25.37 -6.47 2.57
N MET A 108 24.80 -5.31 2.90
CA MET A 108 23.67 -5.19 3.81
C MET A 108 22.49 -4.46 3.18
N MET A 109 21.29 -4.90 3.53
CA MET A 109 20.05 -4.24 3.23
C MET A 109 19.35 -3.76 4.48
N ILE A 110 18.51 -2.74 4.29
CA ILE A 110 17.65 -2.19 5.33
C ILE A 110 16.29 -2.87 5.27
N LEU A 111 15.73 -3.21 6.42
CA LEU A 111 14.40 -3.76 6.56
C LEU A 111 13.53 -2.79 7.37
N GLU A 112 12.51 -2.21 6.72
CA GLU A 112 11.52 -1.35 7.40
C GLU A 112 10.46 -2.23 8.06
N ILE A 113 10.36 -2.13 9.39
CA ILE A 113 9.39 -2.88 10.19
C ILE A 113 8.42 -1.90 10.86
N PRO A 114 7.11 -2.07 10.72
CA PRO A 114 6.14 -1.23 11.40
C PRO A 114 6.20 -1.46 12.92
N ALA A 115 5.94 -0.40 13.70
CA ALA A 115 6.10 -0.43 15.16
C ALA A 115 5.28 -1.51 15.88
N ASP A 116 4.17 -1.98 15.31
CA ASP A 116 3.36 -3.08 15.87
C ASP A 116 4.04 -4.45 15.78
N ARG A 117 5.14 -4.57 15.04
CA ARG A 117 5.92 -5.81 14.86
C ARG A 117 7.32 -5.74 15.47
N GLN A 118 7.67 -4.64 16.13
CA GLN A 118 8.98 -4.46 16.78
C GLN A 118 9.29 -5.59 17.77
N ALA A 119 8.35 -5.92 18.67
CA ALA A 119 8.57 -6.94 19.69
C ALA A 119 8.91 -8.31 19.08
N ALA A 120 8.27 -8.68 17.97
CA ALA A 120 8.59 -9.92 17.26
C ALA A 120 9.99 -9.86 16.65
N MET A 121 10.37 -8.73 16.06
CA MET A 121 11.72 -8.54 15.51
C MET A 121 12.81 -8.55 16.57
N GLU A 122 12.54 -8.02 17.76
CA GLU A 122 13.47 -8.10 18.89
C GLU A 122 13.68 -9.55 19.32
N THR A 123 12.62 -10.35 19.40
CA THR A 123 12.76 -11.80 19.64
C THR A 123 13.58 -12.48 18.54
N LEU A 124 13.34 -12.16 17.26
CA LEU A 124 14.13 -12.71 16.16
C LEU A 124 15.61 -12.28 16.25
N LEU A 125 15.88 -11.04 16.68
CA LEU A 125 17.23 -10.54 16.88
C LEU A 125 17.94 -11.30 18.01
N GLU A 126 17.28 -11.48 19.16
CA GLU A 126 17.80 -12.29 20.27
C GLU A 126 18.14 -13.71 19.82
N GLU A 127 17.22 -14.37 19.11
CA GLU A 127 17.45 -15.70 18.54
C GLU A 127 18.59 -15.71 17.50
N THR A 128 18.76 -14.62 16.75
CA THR A 128 19.87 -14.49 15.80
C THR A 128 21.21 -14.36 16.54
N LEU A 129 21.26 -13.61 17.64
CA LEU A 129 22.47 -13.51 18.47
C LEU A 129 22.79 -14.86 19.11
N ASP A 130 21.78 -15.56 19.64
CA ASP A 130 21.94 -16.92 20.16
C ASP A 130 22.42 -17.89 19.08
N TYR A 131 21.94 -17.76 17.84
CA TYR A 131 22.42 -18.55 16.70
C TYR A 131 23.90 -18.30 16.42
N LEU A 132 24.35 -17.05 16.47
CA LEU A 132 25.76 -16.71 16.25
C LEU A 132 26.68 -17.31 17.33
N ASP A 133 26.18 -17.45 18.57
CA ASP A 133 26.94 -18.01 19.68
C ASP A 133 26.86 -19.55 19.76
N THR A 134 25.70 -20.13 19.43
CA THR A 134 25.39 -21.56 19.70
C THR A 134 25.16 -22.41 18.44
N GLY A 135 24.90 -21.79 17.29
CA GLY A 135 24.52 -22.46 16.05
C GLY A 135 23.07 -22.96 15.99
N VAL A 136 22.23 -22.64 16.99
CA VAL A 136 20.80 -23.02 17.01
C VAL A 136 19.99 -22.04 16.17
N TRP A 137 19.35 -22.53 15.11
CA TRP A 137 18.58 -21.68 14.18
C TRP A 137 17.42 -20.95 14.87
N PRO A 138 17.15 -19.69 14.51
CA PRO A 138 15.94 -18.97 14.95
C PRO A 138 14.66 -19.73 14.60
N VAL A 139 13.68 -19.67 15.49
CA VAL A 139 12.37 -20.33 15.35
C VAL A 139 11.29 -19.30 15.06
N SER A 140 11.48 -18.07 15.53
CA SER A 140 10.59 -16.95 15.30
C SER A 140 10.48 -16.63 13.82
N THR A 141 9.24 -16.58 13.32
CA THR A 141 8.97 -16.37 11.89
C THR A 141 8.22 -15.05 11.71
N ILE A 142 8.86 -14.09 11.04
CA ILE A 142 8.26 -12.78 10.76
C ILE A 142 7.94 -12.70 9.28
N MET A 143 6.64 -12.79 8.97
CA MET A 143 6.14 -12.67 7.61
C MET A 143 6.10 -11.21 7.18
N LEU A 144 6.90 -10.87 6.18
CA LEU A 144 6.94 -9.55 5.59
C LEU A 144 6.31 -9.58 4.19
N GLU A 145 5.67 -8.46 3.80
CA GLU A 145 5.27 -8.22 2.41
C GLU A 145 5.58 -6.75 2.06
N GLY A 146 6.39 -6.54 1.02
CA GLY A 146 6.98 -5.25 0.72
C GLY A 146 7.64 -5.16 -0.65
N TYR A 147 8.37 -4.07 -0.87
CA TYR A 147 9.15 -3.88 -2.10
C TYR A 147 10.55 -3.36 -1.80
N VAL A 148 11.48 -3.77 -2.64
CA VAL A 148 12.84 -3.23 -2.61
C VAL A 148 12.83 -1.83 -3.23
N VAL A 149 13.35 -0.85 -2.50
CA VAL A 149 13.57 0.53 -2.94
C VAL A 149 14.95 0.98 -2.54
N LYS A 150 15.50 2.01 -3.19
CA LYS A 150 16.70 2.66 -2.69
C LYS A 150 16.43 3.33 -1.34
N ALA A 151 17.34 3.19 -0.40
CA ALA A 151 17.26 3.91 0.86
C ALA A 151 17.40 5.42 0.62
N GLN A 152 16.56 6.22 1.27
CA GLN A 152 16.51 7.67 1.06
C GLN A 152 16.71 8.45 2.36
N GLY A 153 17.01 9.74 2.24
CA GLY A 153 17.18 10.64 3.36
C GLY A 153 18.42 10.28 4.19
N ARG A 154 18.24 10.17 5.52
CA ARG A 154 19.34 9.91 6.46
C ARG A 154 19.66 8.42 6.63
N LEU A 155 18.82 7.52 6.13
CA LEU A 155 18.98 6.06 6.32
C LEU A 155 20.30 5.50 5.79
N PRO A 156 20.78 5.86 4.57
CA PRO A 156 22.09 5.41 4.10
C PRO A 156 23.23 5.81 5.04
N TYR A 157 23.16 7.04 5.56
CA TYR A 157 24.15 7.55 6.50
C TYR A 157 24.10 6.80 7.84
N LEU A 158 22.91 6.60 8.42
CA LEU A 158 22.76 5.86 9.68
C LEU A 158 23.21 4.40 9.55
N LEU A 159 22.94 3.76 8.41
CA LEU A 159 23.46 2.44 8.13
C LEU A 159 24.99 2.45 8.08
N SER A 160 25.59 3.43 7.40
CA SER A 160 27.05 3.53 7.31
C SER A 160 27.70 3.75 8.68
N GLU A 161 27.10 4.54 9.58
CA GLU A 161 27.56 4.70 10.96
C GLU A 161 27.52 3.37 11.71
N TYR A 162 26.38 2.67 11.65
CA TYR A 162 26.23 1.34 12.26
C TYR A 162 27.26 0.33 11.74
N MET A 163 27.50 0.32 10.42
CA MET A 163 28.51 -0.55 9.82
C MET A 163 29.92 -0.26 10.33
N ARG A 164 30.28 1.01 10.51
CA ARG A 164 31.57 1.39 11.12
C ARG A 164 31.67 0.94 12.57
N GLU A 165 30.60 1.08 13.34
CA GLU A 165 30.55 0.63 14.74
C GLU A 165 30.79 -0.87 14.88
N ILE A 166 30.29 -1.68 13.95
CA ILE A 166 30.51 -3.14 13.92
C ILE A 166 31.78 -3.56 13.18
N GLY A 167 32.61 -2.62 12.72
CA GLY A 167 33.97 -2.86 12.25
C GLY A 167 34.22 -2.80 10.75
N TYR A 168 33.25 -2.39 9.93
CA TYR A 168 33.47 -2.18 8.49
C TYR A 168 34.26 -0.89 8.22
N THR A 169 35.12 -0.94 7.21
CA THR A 169 35.87 0.23 6.72
C THR A 169 35.05 1.04 5.73
N ASP A 170 35.36 2.34 5.58
CA ASP A 170 34.69 3.19 4.59
C ASP A 170 34.86 2.69 3.15
N ALA A 171 35.98 2.01 2.85
CA ALA A 171 36.22 1.42 1.53
C ALA A 171 35.28 0.23 1.27
N GLU A 172 35.05 -0.62 2.26
CA GLU A 172 34.11 -1.74 2.16
C GLU A 172 32.67 -1.24 2.04
N ILE A 173 32.28 -0.25 2.85
CA ILE A 173 30.94 0.37 2.78
C ILE A 173 30.72 1.00 1.40
N ALA A 174 31.72 1.72 0.86
CA ALA A 174 31.61 2.33 -0.47
C ALA A 174 31.55 1.28 -1.59
N ALA A 175 32.21 0.13 -1.43
CA ALA A 175 32.18 -0.96 -2.40
C ALA A 175 30.79 -1.64 -2.49
N MET A 176 30.00 -1.60 -1.42
CA MET A 176 28.62 -2.13 -1.39
C MET A 176 27.61 -1.25 -2.16
N GLY A 177 27.99 -0.02 -2.52
CA GLY A 177 27.15 0.87 -3.32
C GLY A 177 25.99 1.49 -2.55
N GLU A 178 24.91 1.83 -3.27
CA GLU A 178 23.74 2.48 -2.68
C GLU A 178 22.89 1.46 -1.91
N PRO A 179 22.64 1.65 -0.60
CA PRO A 179 21.92 0.68 0.20
C PRO A 179 20.47 0.56 -0.25
N LEU A 180 20.04 -0.69 -0.40
CA LEU A 180 18.66 -1.04 -0.70
C LEU A 180 17.87 -1.25 0.60
N MET A 181 16.58 -0.99 0.51
CA MET A 181 15.64 -1.12 1.62
C MET A 181 14.41 -1.90 1.18
N ILE A 182 14.02 -2.88 1.99
CA ILE A 182 12.71 -3.51 1.87
C ILE A 182 11.72 -2.67 2.65
N LYS A 183 10.82 -2.00 1.92
CA LYS A 183 9.78 -1.15 2.48
C LYS A 183 8.51 -1.94 2.74
N ASP A 184 7.98 -1.91 3.97
CA ASP A 184 6.69 -2.54 4.27
C ASP A 184 5.58 -1.93 3.41
N ALA A 185 4.86 -2.81 2.74
CA ALA A 185 3.70 -2.47 1.94
C ALA A 185 2.52 -3.42 2.19
N SER A 186 2.63 -4.34 3.16
CA SER A 186 1.63 -5.34 3.51
C SER A 186 0.21 -4.76 3.60
N ARG A 187 0.00 -3.75 4.46
CA ARG A 187 -1.31 -3.09 4.63
C ARG A 187 -1.80 -2.38 3.37
N ARG A 188 -0.88 -1.74 2.63
CA ARG A 188 -1.22 -0.98 1.41
C ARG A 188 -1.61 -1.92 0.27
N MET A 189 -0.90 -3.03 0.11
CA MET A 189 -1.16 -4.05 -0.90
C MET A 189 -2.42 -4.84 -0.58
N GLN A 190 -2.62 -5.24 0.68
CA GLN A 190 -3.86 -5.90 1.10
C GLN A 190 -5.07 -5.00 0.85
N ARG A 191 -4.98 -3.71 1.20
CA ARG A 191 -6.05 -2.75 0.89
C ARG A 191 -6.27 -2.63 -0.62
N ALA A 192 -5.21 -2.50 -1.42
CA ALA A 192 -5.30 -2.37 -2.87
C ALA A 192 -5.92 -3.61 -3.55
N ARG A 193 -5.59 -4.82 -3.08
CA ARG A 193 -6.18 -6.09 -3.55
C ARG A 193 -7.70 -6.14 -3.35
N ILE A 194 -8.23 -5.43 -2.35
CA ILE A 194 -9.67 -5.36 -2.07
C ILE A 194 -10.31 -4.15 -2.77
N SER A 195 -9.68 -2.97 -2.66
CA SER A 195 -10.26 -1.72 -3.15
C SER A 195 -10.27 -1.63 -4.67
N ALA A 196 -9.25 -2.16 -5.37
CA ALA A 196 -9.20 -2.09 -6.83
C ALA A 196 -10.35 -2.89 -7.50
N PRO A 197 -10.63 -4.16 -7.13
CA PRO A 197 -11.81 -4.86 -7.63
C PRO A 197 -13.13 -4.18 -7.27
N VAL A 198 -13.28 -3.68 -6.05
CA VAL A 198 -14.49 -2.95 -5.62
C VAL A 198 -14.70 -1.69 -6.46
N GLY A 199 -13.64 -0.91 -6.71
CA GLY A 199 -13.68 0.25 -7.58
C GLY A 199 -14.09 -0.10 -9.02
N MET A 200 -13.57 -1.22 -9.56
CA MET A 200 -13.95 -1.71 -10.88
C MET A 200 -15.42 -2.16 -10.96
N ILE A 201 -15.93 -2.82 -9.92
CA ILE A 201 -17.35 -3.21 -9.84
C ILE A 201 -18.24 -1.97 -9.81
N LEU A 202 -17.89 -0.95 -9.03
CA LEU A 202 -18.65 0.30 -8.96
C LEU A 202 -18.64 1.06 -10.30
N LEU A 203 -17.48 1.14 -10.96
CA LEU A 203 -17.36 1.74 -12.29
C LEU A 203 -18.23 1.03 -13.32
N THR A 204 -18.10 -0.30 -13.40
CA THR A 204 -18.86 -1.11 -14.36
C THR A 204 -20.36 -1.05 -14.09
N ALA A 205 -20.79 -1.11 -12.82
CA ALA A 205 -22.20 -0.93 -12.45
C ALA A 205 -22.73 0.46 -12.82
N GLY A 206 -21.95 1.53 -12.58
CA GLY A 206 -22.31 2.89 -12.98
C GLY A 206 -22.49 3.01 -14.50
N ILE A 207 -21.55 2.47 -15.27
CA ILE A 207 -21.63 2.44 -16.75
C ILE A 207 -22.86 1.66 -17.21
N LEU A 208 -23.09 0.46 -16.68
CA LEU A 208 -24.22 -0.39 -17.05
C LEU A 208 -25.56 0.28 -16.73
N LEU A 209 -25.70 0.92 -15.56
CA LEU A 209 -26.89 1.68 -15.20
C LEU A 209 -27.09 2.87 -16.13
N GLY A 210 -26.03 3.59 -16.47
CA GLY A 210 -26.08 4.69 -17.46
C GLY A 210 -26.59 4.22 -18.81
N VAL A 211 -26.02 3.13 -19.34
CA VAL A 211 -26.43 2.52 -20.61
C VAL A 211 -27.88 2.05 -20.53
N PHE A 212 -28.28 1.34 -19.47
CA PHE A 212 -29.65 0.87 -19.27
C PHE A 212 -30.67 2.02 -19.26
N PHE A 213 -30.37 3.12 -18.57
CA PHE A 213 -31.25 4.29 -18.55
C PHE A 213 -31.35 4.96 -19.92
N LEU A 214 -30.25 5.05 -20.67
CA LEU A 214 -30.26 5.57 -22.05
C LEU A 214 -31.12 4.69 -22.97
N PHE A 215 -30.98 3.36 -22.91
CA PHE A 215 -31.80 2.43 -23.69
C PHE A 215 -33.29 2.52 -23.32
N ARG A 216 -33.62 2.58 -22.02
CA ARG A 216 -35.01 2.70 -21.57
C ARG A 216 -35.63 4.05 -21.96
N SER A 217 -34.85 5.13 -21.99
CA SER A 217 -35.31 6.44 -22.46
C SER A 217 -35.59 6.43 -23.96
N ARG A 218 -34.77 5.75 -24.77
CA ARG A 218 -34.99 5.63 -26.22
C ARG A 218 -36.18 4.77 -26.62
N ARG A 219 -36.61 3.83 -25.76
CA ARG A 219 -37.77 2.96 -26.00
C ARG A 219 -39.13 3.59 -25.64
N LYS A 220 -39.12 4.74 -24.96
CA LYS A 220 -40.31 5.44 -24.47
C LYS A 220 -40.68 6.68 -25.27
N GLY A 221 -39.82 7.11 -26.19
CA GLY A 221 -40.13 8.12 -27.22
C GLY A 221 -40.43 7.42 -28.53
#